data_AF-A0ABD2DQQ5-F1
#
_entry.id   AF-A0ABD2DQQ5-F1
#
_cell.length_a   1.000
_cell.length_b   1.000
_cell.length_c   1.000
_cell.angle_alpha   90.00
_cell.angle_beta   90.00
_cell.angle_gamma   90.00
#
_symmetry.space_group_name_H-M   'P 1'
#
loop_
_entity.id
_entity.type
_entity.pdbx_description
1 polymer ?
#
loop_
_entity_poly.entity_id
_entity_poly.type
_entity_poly.pdbx_seq_one_letter_code
_entity_poly.pdbx_strand_id
1 'polypeptide(L)'
;LKRSHLKVRFCTNDSQKSRGELVGLLRRLGFDISEEEVTSPAPATCQILKERGLRPHLLIHEGVRSEFEEIDTSNPNCVVIADAGEGFSYQNMNKAFQVLMELENPVLISLGKGRYYKETSGLMLDVGAYMKALEYACGIKAEVVGKPSPEFFKTALQAIGVEAHQAIMIGDDIVDDVGGAQRCGMRALQVRTGKFRPTDEHHPEVKADGYVDNLAEAVALLLQHADK
;
A
#
# COMPACT_ATOMS: atom_id res chain seq x y z
N LEU A 1 18.50 -10.98 7.90
CA LEU A 1 17.30 -11.69 7.40
C LEU A 1 17.60 -12.48 6.12
N LYS A 2 17.92 -11.89 4.97
CA LYS A 2 18.18 -12.68 3.73
C LYS A 2 19.32 -13.71 3.82
N ARG A 3 20.27 -13.55 4.75
CA ARG A 3 21.34 -14.53 5.03
C ARG A 3 20.95 -15.62 6.03
N SER A 4 19.77 -15.54 6.65
CA SER A 4 19.22 -16.59 7.53
C SER A 4 18.19 -17.43 6.77
N HIS A 5 17.60 -18.42 7.44
CA HIS A 5 16.55 -19.27 6.87
C HIS A 5 15.16 -18.59 6.80
N LEU A 6 15.06 -17.34 7.26
CA LEU A 6 13.80 -16.60 7.28
C LEU A 6 13.45 -16.09 5.89
N LYS A 7 12.20 -16.27 5.48
CA LYS A 7 11.65 -15.66 4.26
C LYS A 7 11.37 -14.18 4.51
N VAL A 8 11.62 -13.34 3.50
CA VAL A 8 11.42 -11.88 3.57
C VAL A 8 10.52 -11.44 2.43
N ARG A 9 9.53 -10.61 2.73
CA ARG A 9 8.69 -9.91 1.76
C ARG A 9 8.70 -8.43 2.05
N PHE A 10 8.85 -7.59 1.02
CA PHE A 10 8.80 -6.15 1.15
C PHE A 10 7.40 -5.66 0.77
N CYS A 11 6.71 -5.00 1.71
CA CYS A 11 5.33 -4.57 1.54
C CYS A 11 5.24 -3.05 1.51
N THR A 12 4.80 -2.49 0.38
CA THR A 12 4.67 -1.03 0.21
C THR A 12 3.27 -0.63 -0.22
N ASN A 13 2.85 0.57 0.19
CA ASN A 13 1.70 1.29 -0.37
C ASN A 13 2.15 2.43 -1.30
N ASP A 14 3.46 2.53 -1.62
CA ASP A 14 3.94 3.53 -2.59
C ASP A 14 3.18 3.31 -3.91
N SER A 15 2.55 4.39 -4.34
CA SER A 15 1.77 4.45 -5.57
C SER A 15 2.24 5.57 -6.50
N GLN A 16 3.44 6.12 -6.25
CA GLN A 16 4.11 7.07 -7.11
C GLN A 16 5.19 6.43 -7.98
N LYS A 17 5.76 5.30 -7.54
CA LYS A 17 6.82 4.58 -8.24
C LYS A 17 6.37 3.17 -8.61
N SER A 18 6.83 2.69 -9.75
CA SER A 18 6.72 1.27 -10.11
C SER A 18 7.59 0.40 -9.19
N ARG A 19 7.31 -0.92 -9.16
CA ARG A 19 8.15 -1.89 -8.43
C ARG A 19 9.57 -1.87 -8.94
N GLY A 20 9.77 -1.79 -10.25
CA GLY A 20 11.09 -1.73 -10.87
C GLY A 20 11.90 -0.50 -10.41
N GLU A 21 11.27 0.68 -10.35
CA GLU A 21 11.93 1.89 -9.83
C GLU A 21 12.28 1.78 -8.35
N LEU A 22 11.37 1.27 -7.52
CA LEU A 22 11.60 1.06 -6.10
C LEU A 22 12.76 0.09 -5.85
N VAL A 23 12.76 -1.05 -6.56
CA VAL A 23 13.84 -2.04 -6.51
C VAL A 23 15.16 -1.45 -6.98
N GLY A 24 15.13 -0.68 -8.07
CA GLY A 24 16.31 0.03 -8.58
C GLY A 24 16.89 1.02 -7.56
N LEU A 25 16.05 1.76 -6.84
CA LEU A 25 16.46 2.65 -5.76
C LEU A 25 17.11 1.88 -4.61
N LEU A 26 16.45 0.83 -4.11
CA LEU A 26 16.96 0.03 -3.00
C LEU A 26 18.27 -0.68 -3.35
N ARG A 27 18.42 -1.18 -4.59
CA ARG A 27 19.68 -1.73 -5.08
C ARG A 27 20.82 -0.71 -5.09
N ARG A 28 20.56 0.54 -5.49
CA ARG A 28 21.56 1.62 -5.42
C ARG A 28 21.97 1.95 -3.99
N LEU A 29 21.09 1.71 -3.01
CA LEU A 29 21.39 1.85 -1.58
C LEU A 29 22.09 0.61 -0.99
N GLY A 30 22.39 -0.40 -1.80
CA GLY A 30 23.11 -1.62 -1.38
C GLY A 30 22.23 -2.77 -0.91
N PHE A 31 20.90 -2.68 -1.08
CA PHE A 31 20.00 -3.78 -0.76
C PHE A 31 19.97 -4.82 -1.89
N ASP A 32 20.17 -6.08 -1.53
CA ASP A 32 19.88 -7.22 -2.39
C ASP A 32 18.36 -7.48 -2.37
N ILE A 33 17.65 -7.04 -3.41
CA ILE A 33 16.20 -7.16 -3.56
C ILE A 33 15.82 -7.30 -5.04
N SER A 34 14.71 -7.97 -5.33
CA SER A 34 14.11 -8.13 -6.66
C SER A 34 12.64 -7.69 -6.65
N GLU A 35 12.06 -7.45 -7.83
CA GLU A 35 10.65 -7.09 -7.98
C GLU A 35 9.72 -8.20 -7.48
N GLU A 36 10.14 -9.45 -7.63
CA GLU A 36 9.42 -10.62 -7.14
C GLU A 36 9.32 -10.63 -5.62
N GLU A 37 10.18 -9.93 -4.88
CA GLU A 37 10.15 -9.83 -3.41
C GLU A 37 9.27 -8.66 -2.91
N VAL A 38 8.68 -7.87 -3.80
CA VAL A 38 7.87 -6.69 -3.46
C VAL A 38 6.38 -6.98 -3.65
N THR A 39 5.59 -6.68 -2.62
CA THR A 39 4.13 -6.56 -2.72
C THR A 39 3.75 -5.08 -2.71
N SER A 40 3.10 -4.62 -3.77
CA SER A 40 2.59 -3.26 -3.95
C SER A 40 1.13 -3.31 -4.43
N PRO A 41 0.35 -2.22 -4.28
CA PRO A 41 -1.07 -2.23 -4.62
C PRO A 41 -1.34 -2.26 -6.13
N ALA A 42 -0.47 -1.71 -6.98
CA ALA A 42 -0.73 -1.58 -8.41
C ALA A 42 -0.91 -2.94 -9.15
N PRO A 43 -0.04 -3.95 -8.97
CA PRO A 43 -0.24 -5.28 -9.57
C PRO A 43 -1.55 -5.95 -9.13
N ALA A 44 -1.89 -5.81 -7.84
CA ALA A 44 -3.14 -6.36 -7.30
C ALA A 44 -4.37 -5.68 -7.91
N THR A 45 -4.33 -4.36 -8.08
CA THR A 45 -5.37 -3.61 -8.80
C THR A 45 -5.47 -4.08 -10.25
N CYS A 46 -4.36 -4.26 -10.95
CA CYS A 46 -4.35 -4.76 -12.33
C CYS A 46 -5.00 -6.14 -12.46
N GLN A 47 -4.74 -7.05 -11.50
CA GLN A 47 -5.39 -8.34 -11.45
C GLN A 47 -6.91 -8.21 -11.27
N ILE A 48 -7.36 -7.38 -10.33
CA ILE A 48 -8.80 -7.10 -10.11
C ILE A 48 -9.46 -6.57 -11.39
N LEU A 49 -8.80 -5.64 -12.09
CA LEU A 49 -9.32 -5.07 -13.34
C LEU A 49 -9.49 -6.15 -14.41
N LYS A 50 -8.46 -7.01 -14.61
CA LYS A 50 -8.50 -8.11 -15.57
C LYS A 50 -9.58 -9.13 -15.24
N GLU A 51 -9.68 -9.55 -13.97
CA GLU A 51 -10.68 -10.55 -13.52
C GLU A 51 -12.11 -10.06 -13.64
N ARG A 52 -12.35 -8.76 -13.42
CA ARG A 52 -13.69 -8.15 -13.47
C ARG A 52 -14.03 -7.54 -14.83
N GLY A 53 -13.13 -7.59 -15.81
CA GLY A 53 -13.32 -6.96 -17.13
C GLY A 53 -13.49 -5.43 -17.04
N LEU A 54 -12.83 -4.80 -16.07
CA LEU A 54 -12.88 -3.35 -15.86
C LEU A 54 -11.82 -2.63 -16.68
N ARG A 55 -12.19 -1.47 -17.21
CA ARG A 55 -11.34 -0.54 -17.96
C ARG A 55 -11.33 0.79 -17.22
N PRO A 56 -10.23 1.17 -16.59
CA PRO A 56 -10.23 2.31 -15.69
C PRO A 56 -9.97 3.63 -16.41
N HIS A 57 -10.59 4.69 -15.90
CA HIS A 57 -10.00 6.02 -15.95
C HIS A 57 -8.95 6.10 -14.84
N LEU A 58 -7.69 6.26 -15.22
CA LEU A 58 -6.55 6.30 -14.30
C LEU A 58 -6.30 7.73 -13.81
N LEU A 59 -6.41 7.94 -12.50
CA LEU A 59 -5.93 9.14 -11.80
C LEU A 59 -4.79 8.72 -10.87
N ILE A 60 -3.60 8.61 -11.45
CA ILE A 60 -2.40 8.03 -10.81
C ILE A 60 -1.17 8.87 -11.15
N HIS A 61 -0.09 8.73 -10.37
CA HIS A 61 1.20 9.34 -10.71
C HIS A 61 1.82 8.72 -11.96
N GLU A 62 2.60 9.50 -12.71
CA GLU A 62 3.23 9.03 -13.94
C GLU A 62 4.24 7.89 -13.68
N GLY A 63 4.95 7.91 -12.55
CA GLY A 63 5.92 6.87 -12.20
C GLY A 63 5.33 5.48 -11.93
N VAL A 64 4.01 5.36 -11.69
CA VAL A 64 3.34 4.05 -11.58
C VAL A 64 2.58 3.65 -12.85
N ARG A 65 2.56 4.51 -13.87
CA ARG A 65 1.81 4.28 -15.12
C ARG A 65 2.27 3.01 -15.84
N SER A 66 3.56 2.68 -15.78
CA SER A 66 4.13 1.48 -16.40
C SER A 66 3.53 0.17 -15.87
N GLU A 67 3.08 0.13 -14.61
CA GLU A 67 2.40 -1.04 -14.04
C GLU A 67 1.01 -1.29 -14.67
N PHE A 68 0.43 -0.28 -15.33
CA PHE A 68 -0.89 -0.33 -15.96
C PHE A 68 -0.84 -0.38 -17.50
N GLU A 69 0.33 -0.53 -18.11
CA GLU A 69 0.49 -0.49 -19.59
C GLU A 69 -0.35 -1.54 -20.32
N GLU A 70 -0.54 -2.72 -19.73
CA GLU A 70 -1.34 -3.81 -20.31
C GLU A 70 -2.85 -3.68 -20.05
N ILE A 71 -3.28 -2.66 -19.30
CA ILE A 71 -4.67 -2.47 -18.94
C ILE A 71 -5.35 -1.61 -20.01
N ASP A 72 -6.43 -2.14 -20.59
CA ASP A 72 -7.26 -1.37 -21.50
C ASP A 72 -7.95 -0.22 -20.74
N THR A 73 -7.71 1.01 -21.19
CA THR A 73 -8.28 2.25 -20.61
C THR A 73 -9.30 2.90 -21.55
N SER A 74 -9.64 2.27 -22.67
CA SER A 74 -10.65 2.75 -23.60
C SER A 74 -12.06 2.59 -23.01
N ASN A 75 -12.96 3.55 -23.30
CA ASN A 75 -14.34 3.57 -22.81
C ASN A 75 -14.46 3.18 -21.32
N PRO A 76 -13.93 4.02 -20.40
CA PRO A 76 -13.81 3.68 -19.00
C PRO A 76 -15.13 3.24 -18.36
N ASN A 77 -15.10 2.18 -17.57
CA ASN A 77 -16.23 1.69 -16.77
C ASN A 77 -15.94 1.64 -15.26
N CYS A 78 -14.80 2.18 -14.84
CA CYS A 78 -14.46 2.42 -13.44
C CYS A 78 -13.43 3.55 -13.33
N VAL A 79 -13.14 4.00 -12.11
CA VAL A 79 -12.01 4.89 -11.81
C VAL A 79 -11.02 4.17 -10.91
N VAL A 80 -9.74 4.29 -11.23
CA VAL A 80 -8.64 3.91 -10.33
C VAL A 80 -7.93 5.18 -9.89
N ILE A 81 -7.83 5.38 -8.58
CA ILE A 81 -7.13 6.51 -7.97
C ILE A 81 -5.93 6.01 -7.16
N ALA A 82 -4.81 6.70 -7.32
CA ALA A 82 -3.60 6.53 -6.54
C ALA A 82 -3.06 7.91 -6.17
N ASP A 83 -2.02 8.00 -5.34
CA ASP A 83 -1.31 9.27 -5.20
C ASP A 83 -0.89 9.75 -6.59
N ALA A 84 -1.41 10.91 -7.01
CA ALA A 84 -1.14 11.53 -8.30
C ALA A 84 -0.30 12.82 -8.14
N GLY A 85 0.10 13.19 -6.92
CA GLY A 85 0.82 14.44 -6.62
C GLY A 85 0.12 15.66 -7.21
N GLU A 86 0.84 16.45 -8.00
CA GLU A 86 0.29 17.61 -8.75
C GLU A 86 -0.82 17.23 -9.74
N GLY A 87 -0.92 15.95 -10.11
CA GLY A 87 -2.02 15.40 -10.89
C GLY A 87 -3.38 15.48 -10.19
N PHE A 88 -3.43 15.70 -8.87
CA PHE A 88 -4.66 15.99 -8.13
C PHE A 88 -5.17 17.42 -8.34
N SER A 89 -5.22 17.86 -9.59
CA SER A 89 -5.83 19.13 -9.99
C SER A 89 -7.36 19.04 -9.96
N TYR A 90 -8.03 20.19 -9.87
CA TYR A 90 -9.48 20.25 -10.02
C TYR A 90 -9.94 19.62 -11.34
N GLN A 91 -9.24 19.89 -12.45
CA GLN A 91 -9.63 19.33 -13.75
C GLN A 91 -9.62 17.80 -13.75
N ASN A 92 -8.57 17.19 -13.21
CA ASN A 92 -8.42 15.73 -13.19
C ASN A 92 -9.39 15.06 -12.22
N MET A 93 -9.56 15.64 -11.02
CA MET A 93 -10.56 15.18 -10.05
C MET A 93 -11.98 15.27 -10.63
N ASN A 94 -12.30 16.38 -11.30
CA ASN A 94 -13.61 16.57 -11.92
C ASN A 94 -13.84 15.61 -13.09
N LYS A 95 -12.78 15.25 -13.84
CA LYS A 95 -12.89 14.24 -14.91
C LYS A 95 -13.18 12.85 -14.35
N ALA A 96 -12.48 12.44 -13.28
CA ALA A 96 -12.75 11.20 -12.58
C ALA A 96 -14.19 11.17 -12.01
N PHE A 97 -14.63 12.26 -11.41
CA PHE A 97 -16.00 12.44 -10.94
C PHE A 97 -17.03 12.27 -12.08
N GLN A 98 -16.84 12.95 -13.21
CA GLN A 98 -17.74 12.83 -14.38
C GLN A 98 -17.84 11.39 -14.88
N VAL A 99 -16.71 10.68 -14.99
CA VAL A 99 -16.70 9.26 -15.36
C VAL A 99 -17.56 8.45 -14.40
N LEU A 100 -17.41 8.64 -13.08
CA LEU A 100 -18.22 7.92 -12.09
C LEU A 100 -19.72 8.24 -12.22
N MET A 101 -20.07 9.50 -12.45
CA MET A 101 -21.49 9.91 -12.54
C MET A 101 -22.21 9.44 -13.81
N GLU A 102 -21.47 9.12 -14.87
CA GLU A 102 -22.03 8.58 -16.12
C GLU A 102 -22.31 7.08 -16.06
N LEU A 103 -21.78 6.38 -15.05
CA LEU A 103 -21.93 4.94 -14.89
C LEU A 103 -23.18 4.61 -14.09
N GLU A 104 -23.94 3.60 -14.54
CA GLU A 104 -25.07 3.06 -13.79
C GLU A 104 -24.61 2.36 -12.49
N ASN A 105 -23.46 1.69 -12.53
CA ASN A 105 -22.84 1.00 -11.41
C ASN A 105 -21.40 1.50 -11.23
N PRO A 106 -21.20 2.68 -10.61
CA PRO A 106 -19.86 3.28 -10.49
C PRO A 106 -18.95 2.48 -9.57
N VAL A 107 -17.78 2.13 -10.08
CA VAL A 107 -16.71 1.46 -9.32
C VAL A 107 -15.53 2.41 -9.16
N LEU A 108 -15.16 2.70 -7.90
CA LEU A 108 -13.97 3.46 -7.54
C LEU A 108 -13.01 2.55 -6.80
N ILE A 109 -11.82 2.35 -7.35
CA ILE A 109 -10.73 1.57 -6.75
C ILE A 109 -9.63 2.53 -6.32
N SER A 110 -9.16 2.43 -5.08
CA SER A 110 -8.07 3.26 -4.56
C SER A 110 -6.87 2.39 -4.19
N LEU A 111 -5.67 2.75 -4.63
CA LEU A 111 -4.41 2.04 -4.29
C LEU A 111 -3.94 2.28 -2.85
N GLY A 112 -4.68 3.09 -2.09
CA GLY A 112 -4.40 3.36 -0.69
C GLY A 112 -5.53 4.15 -0.03
N LYS A 113 -5.43 4.35 1.27
CA LYS A 113 -6.36 5.19 2.04
C LYS A 113 -5.65 6.09 3.05
N GLY A 114 -4.34 6.24 2.90
CA GLY A 114 -3.51 7.02 3.79
C GLY A 114 -4.00 8.46 3.83
N ARG A 115 -3.94 9.08 5.01
CA ARG A 115 -4.32 10.49 5.19
C ARG A 115 -3.19 11.42 4.75
N TYR A 116 -1.95 11.01 5.04
CA TYR A 116 -0.74 11.74 4.75
C TYR A 116 0.49 10.82 4.78
N TYR A 117 1.58 11.29 4.20
CA TYR A 117 2.92 10.71 4.36
C TYR A 117 3.94 11.81 4.73
N LYS A 118 5.16 11.39 5.10
CA LYS A 118 6.22 12.30 5.55
C LYS A 118 7.36 12.32 4.55
N GLU A 119 7.69 13.51 4.07
CA GLU A 119 8.90 13.79 3.30
C GLU A 119 9.88 14.65 4.11
N THR A 120 11.05 14.96 3.54
CA THR A 120 12.04 15.86 4.13
C THR A 120 11.49 17.28 4.33
N SER A 121 10.61 17.73 3.44
CA SER A 121 10.00 19.07 3.45
C SER A 121 8.81 19.20 4.39
N GLY A 122 8.20 18.09 4.83
CA GLY A 122 7.04 18.11 5.72
C GLY A 122 6.07 16.96 5.53
N LEU A 123 4.86 17.14 6.06
CA LEU A 123 3.74 16.23 5.83
C LEU A 123 3.05 16.57 4.51
N MET A 124 2.80 15.54 3.71
CA MET A 124 2.13 15.64 2.41
C MET A 124 0.78 14.94 2.48
N LEU A 125 -0.23 15.50 1.80
CA LEU A 125 -1.51 14.82 1.62
C LEU A 125 -1.31 13.54 0.82
N ASP A 126 -2.05 12.50 1.18
CA ASP A 126 -2.04 11.20 0.52
C ASP A 126 -3.39 10.96 -0.18
N VAL A 127 -3.49 9.92 -0.99
CA VAL A 127 -4.64 9.59 -1.85
C VAL A 127 -5.95 9.52 -1.08
N GLY A 128 -5.94 9.19 0.21
CA GLY A 128 -7.14 9.05 1.02
C GLY A 128 -8.00 10.32 1.07
N ALA A 129 -7.39 11.52 1.05
CA ALA A 129 -8.14 12.77 1.03
C ALA A 129 -8.93 12.94 -0.28
N TYR A 130 -8.29 12.65 -1.41
CA TYR A 130 -8.87 12.76 -2.75
C TYR A 130 -9.88 11.66 -3.05
N MET A 131 -9.57 10.42 -2.63
CA MET A 131 -10.51 9.30 -2.64
C MET A 131 -11.79 9.66 -1.88
N LYS A 132 -11.68 10.26 -0.67
CA LYS A 132 -12.84 10.70 0.12
C LYS A 132 -13.64 11.79 -0.57
N ALA A 133 -13.00 12.70 -1.31
CA ALA A 133 -13.69 13.71 -2.09
C ALA A 133 -14.57 13.08 -3.19
N LEU A 134 -14.07 12.08 -3.92
CA LEU A 134 -14.85 11.34 -4.91
C LEU A 134 -15.96 10.49 -4.27
N GLU A 135 -15.68 9.77 -3.19
CA GLU A 135 -16.70 9.03 -2.43
C GLU A 135 -17.85 9.95 -2.02
N TYR A 136 -17.53 11.13 -1.48
CA TYR A 136 -18.52 12.10 -1.03
C TYR A 136 -19.34 12.65 -2.20
N ALA A 137 -18.67 13.07 -3.28
CA ALA A 137 -19.34 13.68 -4.44
C ALA A 137 -20.24 12.69 -5.19
N CYS A 138 -19.84 11.42 -5.31
CA CYS A 138 -20.58 10.38 -6.02
C CYS A 138 -21.53 9.57 -5.13
N GLY A 139 -21.48 9.72 -3.80
CA GLY A 139 -22.29 8.92 -2.87
C GLY A 139 -21.92 7.43 -2.84
N ILE A 140 -20.65 7.09 -3.16
CA ILE A 140 -20.16 5.71 -3.24
C ILE A 140 -19.06 5.43 -2.21
N LYS A 141 -18.65 4.16 -2.11
CA LYS A 141 -17.47 3.74 -1.35
C LYS A 141 -16.39 3.21 -2.27
N ALA A 142 -15.16 3.59 -2.00
CA ALA A 142 -14.01 3.10 -2.72
C ALA A 142 -13.61 1.70 -2.24
N GLU A 143 -13.26 0.82 -3.18
CA GLU A 143 -12.55 -0.40 -2.89
C GLU A 143 -11.06 -0.09 -2.69
N VAL A 144 -10.55 -0.26 -1.47
CA VAL A 144 -9.14 0.03 -1.17
C VAL A 144 -8.29 -1.22 -1.38
N VAL A 145 -7.36 -1.13 -2.32
CA VAL A 145 -6.34 -2.13 -2.62
C VAL A 145 -5.04 -1.67 -1.99
N GLY A 146 -4.44 -2.46 -1.10
CA GLY A 146 -3.28 -2.05 -0.32
C GLY A 146 -3.47 -2.24 1.18
N LYS A 147 -2.44 -1.92 1.97
CA LYS A 147 -2.56 -1.88 3.42
C LYS A 147 -3.58 -0.81 3.83
N PRO A 148 -4.48 -1.08 4.79
CA PRO A 148 -4.50 -2.24 5.69
C PRO A 148 -5.54 -3.31 5.30
N SER A 149 -5.86 -3.46 4.02
CA SER A 149 -6.76 -4.53 3.57
C SER A 149 -6.17 -5.90 3.94
N PRO A 150 -6.92 -6.80 4.59
CA PRO A 150 -6.45 -8.15 4.87
C PRO A 150 -5.99 -8.90 3.62
N GLU A 151 -6.66 -8.67 2.48
CA GLU A 151 -6.30 -9.29 1.20
C GLU A 151 -4.88 -8.92 0.75
N PHE A 152 -4.41 -7.70 1.02
CA PHE A 152 -3.03 -7.30 0.71
C PHE A 152 -2.02 -8.16 1.47
N PHE A 153 -2.24 -8.39 2.76
CA PHE A 153 -1.37 -9.23 3.58
C PHE A 153 -1.45 -10.70 3.17
N LYS A 154 -2.65 -11.20 2.84
CA LYS A 154 -2.80 -12.57 2.32
C LYS A 154 -2.02 -12.78 1.03
N THR A 155 -2.08 -11.85 0.08
CA THR A 155 -1.28 -11.91 -1.15
C THR A 155 0.22 -11.92 -0.84
N ALA A 156 0.69 -11.10 0.10
CA ALA A 156 2.08 -11.10 0.53
C ALA A 156 2.52 -12.44 1.16
N LEU A 157 1.67 -13.04 2.00
CA LEU A 157 1.92 -14.33 2.66
C LEU A 157 1.93 -15.50 1.66
N GLN A 158 0.97 -15.52 0.73
CA GLN A 158 0.89 -16.51 -0.34
C GLN A 158 2.13 -16.47 -1.23
N ALA A 159 2.62 -15.27 -1.57
CA ALA A 159 3.81 -15.10 -2.41
C ALA A 159 5.09 -15.67 -1.78
N ILE A 160 5.14 -15.82 -0.45
CA ILE A 160 6.25 -16.49 0.25
C ILE A 160 5.88 -17.87 0.79
N GLY A 161 4.64 -18.33 0.60
CA GLY A 161 4.15 -19.64 1.03
C GLY A 161 4.27 -19.86 2.53
N VAL A 162 3.72 -18.95 3.34
CA VAL A 162 3.62 -19.10 4.81
C VAL A 162 2.23 -18.71 5.29
N GLU A 163 1.83 -19.25 6.43
CA GLU A 163 0.58 -18.89 7.10
C GLU A 163 0.77 -17.60 7.92
N ALA A 164 -0.31 -16.86 8.18
CA ALA A 164 -0.25 -15.57 8.88
C ALA A 164 0.44 -15.65 10.25
N HIS A 165 0.17 -16.71 11.03
CA HIS A 165 0.75 -16.92 12.36
C HIS A 165 2.27 -17.20 12.32
N GLN A 166 2.82 -17.55 11.16
CA GLN A 166 4.25 -17.79 10.95
C GLN A 166 5.02 -16.53 10.54
N ALA A 167 4.32 -15.42 10.31
CA ALA A 167 4.89 -14.18 9.82
C ALA A 167 4.78 -13.05 10.85
N ILE A 168 5.73 -12.11 10.77
CA ILE A 168 5.76 -10.88 11.56
C ILE A 168 5.82 -9.71 10.59
N MET A 169 4.88 -8.77 10.70
CA MET A 169 4.93 -7.48 10.01
C MET A 169 5.83 -6.52 10.79
N ILE A 170 6.66 -5.76 10.08
CA ILE A 170 7.44 -4.65 10.65
C ILE A 170 7.03 -3.39 9.88
N GLY A 171 6.55 -2.37 10.59
CA GLY A 171 6.10 -1.13 9.97
C GLY A 171 6.08 0.04 10.95
N ASP A 172 5.98 1.25 10.41
CA ASP A 172 5.93 2.49 11.18
C ASP A 172 4.50 3.00 11.37
N ASP A 173 3.56 2.58 10.52
CA ASP A 173 2.16 2.99 10.60
C ASP A 173 1.33 2.06 11.51
N ILE A 174 0.84 2.59 12.63
CA ILE A 174 0.06 1.81 13.61
C ILE A 174 -1.25 1.24 13.02
N VAL A 175 -1.89 1.95 12.09
CA VAL A 175 -3.18 1.52 11.52
C VAL A 175 -2.96 0.67 10.27
N ASP A 176 -2.11 1.15 9.36
CA ASP A 176 -1.97 0.56 8.04
C ASP A 176 -1.09 -0.69 8.07
N ASP A 177 0.06 -0.64 8.76
CA ASP A 177 0.98 -1.78 8.86
C ASP A 177 0.59 -2.72 10.00
N VAL A 178 0.56 -2.21 11.23
CA VAL A 178 0.40 -3.03 12.44
C VAL A 178 -1.01 -3.55 12.55
N GLY A 179 -2.01 -2.66 12.63
CA GLY A 179 -3.41 -3.06 12.73
C GLY A 179 -3.89 -3.84 11.51
N GLY A 180 -3.38 -3.52 10.32
CA GLY A 180 -3.64 -4.28 9.10
C GLY A 180 -3.18 -5.73 9.18
N ALA A 181 -1.92 -5.94 9.57
CA ALA A 181 -1.34 -7.27 9.69
C ALA A 181 -2.01 -8.10 10.79
N GLN A 182 -2.29 -7.49 11.94
CA GLN A 182 -2.96 -8.17 13.07
C GLN A 182 -4.37 -8.66 12.72
N ARG A 183 -5.13 -7.89 11.93
CA ARG A 183 -6.44 -8.35 11.42
C ARG A 183 -6.34 -9.54 10.48
N CYS A 184 -5.17 -9.78 9.89
CA CYS A 184 -4.89 -10.97 9.08
C CYS A 184 -4.38 -12.16 9.93
N GLY A 185 -4.21 -11.99 11.25
CA GLY A 185 -3.67 -13.01 12.15
C GLY A 185 -2.15 -13.06 12.23
N MET A 186 -1.46 -12.05 11.69
CA MET A 186 -0.01 -11.89 11.84
C MET A 186 0.30 -11.22 13.18
N ARG A 187 1.51 -11.46 13.71
CA ARG A 187 2.09 -10.57 14.72
C ARG A 187 2.70 -9.35 14.04
N ALA A 188 2.81 -8.24 14.75
CA ALA A 188 3.34 -7.00 14.20
C ALA A 188 4.21 -6.22 15.20
N LEU A 189 5.38 -5.79 14.75
CA LEU A 189 6.29 -4.89 15.45
C LEU A 189 6.18 -3.49 14.88
N GLN A 190 6.01 -2.48 15.74
CA GLN A 190 6.07 -1.08 15.34
C GLN A 190 7.49 -0.53 15.50
N VAL A 191 8.03 0.10 14.46
CA VAL A 191 9.29 0.85 14.54
C VAL A 191 9.03 2.31 14.90
N ARG A 192 9.90 2.93 15.71
CA ARG A 192 9.77 4.36 16.09
C ARG A 192 10.37 5.35 15.09
N THR A 193 10.77 4.87 13.91
CA THR A 193 11.19 5.69 12.76
C THR A 193 10.00 6.04 11.85
N GLY A 194 10.16 7.01 10.94
CA GLY A 194 9.16 7.28 9.89
C GLY A 194 7.95 8.11 10.35
N LYS A 195 6.74 7.57 10.13
CA LYS A 195 5.44 8.17 10.47
C LYS A 195 5.08 8.08 11.95
N PHE A 196 5.76 7.22 12.72
CA PHE A 196 5.50 7.01 14.15
C PHE A 196 5.34 8.32 14.93
N ARG A 197 4.40 8.32 15.87
CA ARG A 197 4.21 9.35 16.89
C ARG A 197 4.15 8.70 18.27
N PRO A 198 4.63 9.35 19.33
CA PRO A 198 4.52 8.81 20.70
C PRO A 198 3.09 8.44 21.13
N THR A 199 2.09 9.10 20.54
CA THR A 199 0.67 8.79 20.75
C THR A 199 0.25 7.42 20.20
N ASP A 200 0.99 6.86 19.23
CA ASP A 200 0.66 5.59 18.60
C ASP A 200 0.81 4.41 19.57
N GLU A 201 1.69 4.50 20.56
CA GLU A 201 1.82 3.48 21.62
C GLU A 201 0.56 3.37 22.50
N HIS A 202 -0.26 4.43 22.50
CA HIS A 202 -1.52 4.55 23.21
C HIS A 202 -2.72 4.62 22.25
N HIS A 203 -2.56 4.12 21.01
CA HIS A 203 -3.62 4.15 20.02
C HIS A 203 -4.88 3.41 20.55
N PRO A 204 -6.09 4.00 20.42
CA PRO A 204 -7.27 3.52 21.15
C PRO A 204 -7.76 2.13 20.72
N GLU A 205 -7.46 1.72 19.48
CA GLU A 205 -8.00 0.48 18.88
C GLU A 205 -6.95 -0.56 18.52
N VAL A 206 -5.67 -0.17 18.45
CA VAL A 206 -4.61 -1.02 17.91
C VAL A 206 -3.43 -0.98 18.87
N LYS A 207 -2.89 -2.15 19.21
CA LYS A 207 -1.72 -2.28 20.06
C LYS A 207 -0.73 -3.23 19.39
N ALA A 208 0.46 -2.74 19.08
CA ALA A 208 1.51 -3.57 18.50
C ALA A 208 1.92 -4.71 19.46
N ASP A 209 2.37 -5.83 18.90
CA ASP A 209 2.92 -6.96 19.68
C ASP A 209 4.29 -6.61 20.29
N GLY A 210 4.97 -5.62 19.73
CA GLY A 210 6.20 -5.06 20.27
C GLY A 210 6.56 -3.73 19.60
N TYR A 211 7.41 -2.96 20.28
CA TYR A 211 7.94 -1.70 19.80
C TYR A 211 9.46 -1.75 19.79
N VAL A 212 10.07 -1.23 18.74
CA VAL A 212 11.53 -1.17 18.57
C VAL A 212 11.90 0.19 18.00
N ASP A 213 13.11 0.68 18.26
CA ASP A 213 13.51 2.02 17.88
C ASP A 213 13.71 2.16 16.37
N ASN A 214 14.11 1.09 15.69
CA ASN A 214 14.38 1.08 14.25
C ASN A 214 14.36 -0.33 13.64
N LEU A 215 14.48 -0.41 12.31
CA LEU A 215 14.51 -1.67 11.57
C LEU A 215 15.68 -2.59 11.96
N ALA A 216 16.86 -2.04 12.30
CA ALA A 216 18.02 -2.85 12.66
C ALA A 216 17.78 -3.61 13.98
N GLU A 217 17.16 -2.95 14.96
CA GLU A 217 16.74 -3.58 16.21
C GLU A 217 15.66 -4.64 15.99
N ALA A 218 14.67 -4.36 15.13
CA ALA A 218 13.67 -5.36 14.73
C ALA A 218 14.32 -6.63 14.17
N VAL A 219 15.29 -6.46 13.26
CA VAL A 219 16.04 -7.56 12.66
C VAL A 219 16.85 -8.32 13.71
N ALA A 220 17.55 -7.63 14.61
CA ALA A 220 18.32 -8.26 15.68
C ALA A 220 17.42 -9.12 16.59
N LEU A 221 16.25 -8.58 16.97
CA LEU A 221 15.26 -9.30 17.80
C LEU A 221 14.75 -10.57 17.10
N LEU A 222 14.43 -10.49 15.80
CA LEU A 222 13.96 -11.63 15.03
C LEU A 222 15.03 -12.71 14.88
N LEU A 223 16.28 -12.33 14.63
CA LEU A 223 17.39 -13.28 14.48
C LEU A 223 17.70 -14.03 15.79
N GLN A 224 17.51 -13.41 16.96
CA GLN A 224 17.65 -14.09 18.26
C GLN A 224 16.62 -15.20 18.50
N HIS A 225 15.50 -15.16 17.78
CA HIS A 225 14.39 -16.11 17.89
C HIS A 225 14.24 -17.00 16.66
N ALA A 226 15.01 -16.77 15.60
CA ALA A 226 14.91 -17.53 14.37
C ALA A 226 15.33 -19.00 14.56
N ASP A 227 16.30 -19.25 15.44
CA ASP A 227 16.86 -20.59 15.67
C ASP A 227 16.25 -21.31 16.90
N LYS A 228 15.15 -20.79 17.46
CA LYS A 228 14.40 -21.41 18.59
C LYS A 228 13.12 -22.05 18.10
#